data_AF-A0A7S2NGF5-F1
#
_entry.id   AF-A0A7S2NGF5-F1
#
_cell.length_a   1.000
_cell.length_b   1.000
_cell.length_c   1.000
_cell.angle_alpha   90.00
_cell.angle_beta   90.00
_cell.angle_gamma   90.00
#
_symmetry.space_group_name_H-M   'P 1'
#
loop_
_entity.id
_entity.type
_entity.pdbx_description
1 polymer ?
#
loop_
_entity_poly.entity_id
_entity_poly.type
_entity_poly.pdbx_seq_one_letter_code
_entity_poly.pdbx_strand_id
1 'polypeptide(L)'
;RGWAHFEYAISNLAKPPAMLLNLSKFKDSGEGEVPMLDDVLLQCKAPRPPPFLPADLKANLATMAFADPADAAALAPVYDSFFAERFLPIDALLYDDNDWGDEEVTALCKVLTSVELPNCTSLWLSRNDLGDAGMQMVAEAVRQGALLALEEVHLHGNPHASFKVREEIQAARDGLKVHYDGMGGGRTNHKQ
;
A
#
# COMPACT_ATOMS: atom_id res chain seq x y z
N ARG A 1 12.83 -16.72 5.34
CA ARG A 1 13.81 -17.12 4.30
C ARG A 1 13.99 -15.93 3.38
N GLY A 2 15.23 -15.59 2.99
CA GLY A 2 15.53 -14.37 2.25
C GLY A 2 14.80 -14.22 0.90
N TRP A 3 14.81 -15.27 0.06
CA TRP A 3 14.10 -15.28 -1.23
C TRP A 3 12.61 -14.96 -1.11
N ALA A 4 11.89 -15.62 -0.19
CA ALA A 4 10.47 -15.38 -0.01
C ALA A 4 10.16 -13.94 0.43
N HIS A 5 11.04 -13.30 1.22
CA HIS A 5 10.87 -11.91 1.60
C HIS A 5 11.12 -10.94 0.44
N PHE A 6 12.10 -11.23 -0.40
CA PHE A 6 12.35 -10.47 -1.63
C PHE A 6 11.15 -10.54 -2.61
N GLU A 7 10.63 -11.74 -2.87
CA GLU A 7 9.46 -11.93 -3.74
C GLU A 7 8.22 -11.22 -3.20
N TYR A 8 8.07 -11.25 -1.88
CA TYR A 8 7.02 -10.52 -1.18
C TYR A 8 7.17 -9.01 -1.35
N ALA A 9 8.37 -8.46 -1.14
CA ALA A 9 8.65 -7.03 -1.30
C ALA A 9 8.38 -6.54 -2.73
N ILE A 10 8.79 -7.31 -3.75
CA ILE A 10 8.50 -6.98 -5.15
C ILE A 10 7.00 -6.99 -5.45
N SER A 11 6.27 -7.96 -4.90
CA SER A 11 4.83 -8.08 -5.14
C SER A 11 4.02 -6.95 -4.50
N ASN A 12 4.51 -6.35 -3.41
CA ASN A 12 3.82 -5.30 -2.67
C ASN A 12 4.02 -3.87 -3.21
N LEU A 13 4.93 -3.65 -4.17
CA LEU A 13 5.24 -2.30 -4.64
C LEU A 13 4.05 -1.57 -5.27
N ALA A 14 3.27 -2.25 -6.13
CA ALA A 14 2.25 -1.59 -6.96
C ALA A 14 1.04 -2.45 -7.34
N LYS A 15 0.93 -3.69 -6.84
CA LYS A 15 -0.15 -4.59 -7.27
C LYS A 15 -1.47 -4.32 -6.53
N PRO A 16 -2.64 -4.36 -7.19
CA PRO A 16 -3.94 -4.28 -6.53
C PRO A 16 -4.15 -5.37 -5.45
N PRO A 17 -4.95 -5.09 -4.39
CA PRO A 17 -5.17 -5.94 -3.21
C PRO A 17 -5.67 -7.37 -3.49
N ALA A 18 -6.37 -7.60 -4.60
CA ALA A 18 -6.92 -8.91 -4.97
C ALA A 18 -5.88 -9.90 -5.55
N MET A 19 -4.66 -9.46 -5.88
CA MET A 19 -3.67 -10.28 -6.60
C MET A 19 -2.74 -11.16 -5.72
N LEU A 20 -3.02 -11.30 -4.41
CA LEU A 20 -2.20 -12.14 -3.51
C LEU A 20 -3.07 -12.88 -2.50
N LEU A 21 -2.95 -14.21 -2.50
CA LEU A 21 -3.65 -15.10 -1.58
C LEU A 21 -2.67 -15.93 -0.75
N ASN A 22 -2.91 -15.96 0.55
CA ASN A 22 -2.31 -16.91 1.47
C ASN A 22 -3.22 -18.13 1.61
N LEU A 23 -3.00 -19.13 0.74
CA LEU A 23 -3.75 -20.39 0.73
C LEU A 23 -3.53 -21.23 2.00
N SER A 24 -2.54 -20.93 2.85
CA SER A 24 -2.42 -21.62 4.14
C SER A 24 -3.57 -21.29 5.10
N LYS A 25 -4.29 -20.20 4.84
CA LYS A 25 -5.50 -19.81 5.59
C LYS A 25 -6.75 -20.52 5.09
N PHE A 26 -6.70 -21.13 3.91
CA PHE A 26 -7.82 -21.87 3.36
C PHE A 26 -8.15 -23.05 4.28
N LYS A 27 -9.40 -23.11 4.70
CA LYS A 27 -9.93 -24.25 5.46
C LYS A 27 -11.05 -24.85 4.65
N ASP A 28 -10.79 -26.02 4.08
CA ASP A 28 -11.82 -26.84 3.49
C ASP A 28 -12.73 -27.36 4.62
N SER A 29 -14.02 -27.03 4.57
CA SER A 29 -14.99 -27.54 5.55
C SER A 29 -15.28 -29.02 5.36
N GLY A 30 -14.86 -29.64 4.24
CA GLY A 30 -15.03 -31.07 3.96
C GLY A 30 -16.49 -31.51 3.76
N GLU A 31 -17.44 -30.64 4.04
CA GLU A 31 -18.88 -30.80 3.86
C GLU A 31 -19.41 -29.58 3.11
N GLY A 32 -19.83 -29.76 1.84
CA GLY A 32 -20.45 -28.70 1.06
C GLY A 32 -20.07 -28.64 -0.42
N GLU A 33 -20.75 -27.77 -1.15
CA GLU A 33 -20.41 -27.35 -2.52
C GLU A 33 -19.04 -26.66 -2.56
N VAL A 34 -18.42 -26.65 -3.74
CA VAL A 34 -17.14 -25.94 -3.99
C VAL A 34 -17.27 -24.49 -3.49
N PRO A 35 -16.33 -23.99 -2.67
CA PRO A 35 -16.44 -22.64 -2.11
C PRO A 35 -16.46 -21.61 -3.24
N MET A 36 -17.29 -20.58 -3.08
CA MET A 36 -17.31 -19.47 -4.01
C MET A 36 -15.95 -18.76 -4.00
N LEU A 37 -15.50 -18.30 -5.17
CA LEU A 37 -14.20 -17.64 -5.30
C LEU A 37 -14.08 -16.46 -4.32
N ASP A 38 -15.15 -15.70 -4.12
CA ASP A 38 -15.16 -14.56 -3.19
C ASP A 38 -14.88 -14.96 -1.74
N ASP A 39 -15.39 -16.12 -1.30
CA ASP A 39 -15.13 -16.63 0.04
C ASP A 39 -13.66 -17.05 0.20
N VAL A 40 -13.09 -17.66 -0.85
CA VAL A 40 -11.66 -18.01 -0.89
C VAL A 40 -10.80 -16.74 -0.87
N LEU A 41 -11.16 -15.71 -1.65
CA LEU A 41 -10.45 -14.43 -1.67
C LEU A 41 -10.45 -13.78 -0.28
N LEU A 42 -11.61 -13.76 0.39
CA LEU A 42 -11.74 -13.17 1.73
C LEU A 42 -10.96 -13.98 2.78
N GLN A 43 -11.14 -15.30 2.81
CA GLN A 43 -10.48 -16.18 3.79
C GLN A 43 -8.96 -16.21 3.61
N CYS A 44 -8.51 -16.22 2.36
CA CYS A 44 -7.10 -16.35 2.02
C CYS A 44 -6.43 -15.00 1.78
N LYS A 45 -7.07 -13.88 2.12
CA LYS A 45 -6.44 -12.55 1.98
C LYS A 45 -5.09 -12.53 2.71
N ALA A 46 -4.03 -12.27 1.96
CA ALA A 46 -2.68 -12.12 2.50
C ALA A 46 -2.50 -10.68 3.00
N PRO A 47 -1.92 -10.47 4.20
CA PRO A 47 -1.52 -9.13 4.60
C PRO A 47 -0.49 -8.59 3.60
N ARG A 48 -0.48 -7.28 3.39
CA ARG A 48 0.49 -6.61 2.54
C ARG A 48 1.04 -5.40 3.26
N PRO A 49 2.32 -5.34 3.64
CA PRO A 49 2.89 -4.14 4.20
C PRO A 49 2.96 -3.04 3.13
N PRO A 50 3.13 -1.80 3.57
CA PRO A 50 3.61 -0.72 2.73
C PRO A 50 4.89 -1.11 1.96
N PRO A 51 5.18 -0.45 0.82
CA PRO A 51 6.41 -0.68 0.07
C PRO A 51 7.64 -0.42 0.95
N PHE A 52 8.70 -1.18 0.74
CA PHE A 52 9.97 -0.97 1.44
C PHE A 52 10.85 0.00 0.66
N LEU A 53 11.59 0.87 1.36
CA LEU A 53 12.69 1.56 0.70
C LEU A 53 13.78 0.54 0.33
N PRO A 54 14.53 0.77 -0.76
CA PRO A 54 15.67 -0.07 -1.14
C PRO A 54 16.66 -0.34 0.01
N ALA A 55 16.95 0.71 0.80
CA ALA A 55 17.83 0.60 1.97
C ALA A 55 17.26 -0.32 3.08
N ASP A 56 15.95 -0.23 3.34
CA ASP A 56 15.28 -1.04 4.35
C ASP A 56 15.26 -2.52 3.94
N LEU A 57 14.93 -2.80 2.67
CA LEU A 57 14.96 -4.18 2.18
C LEU A 57 16.37 -4.75 2.24
N LYS A 58 17.38 -3.99 1.84
CA LYS A 58 18.79 -4.42 1.93
C LYS A 58 19.19 -4.77 3.36
N ALA A 59 18.80 -3.93 4.33
CA ALA A 59 19.06 -4.20 5.75
C ALA A 59 18.33 -5.48 6.22
N ASN A 60 17.07 -5.67 5.82
CA ASN A 60 16.31 -6.88 6.13
C ASN A 60 16.99 -8.12 5.56
N LEU A 61 17.33 -8.12 4.27
CA LEU A 61 17.99 -9.26 3.60
C LEU A 61 19.30 -9.63 4.29
N ALA A 62 20.10 -8.66 4.75
CA ALA A 62 21.35 -8.93 5.44
C ALA A 62 21.19 -9.74 6.74
N THR A 63 20.01 -9.71 7.36
CA THR A 63 19.71 -10.47 8.60
C THR A 63 19.06 -11.84 8.34
N MET A 64 18.70 -12.14 7.09
CA MET A 64 17.92 -13.32 6.75
C MET A 64 18.78 -14.53 6.40
N ALA A 65 18.24 -15.71 6.68
CA ALA A 65 18.82 -16.96 6.23
C ALA A 65 18.58 -17.19 4.73
N PHE A 66 19.66 -17.49 4.01
CA PHE A 66 19.70 -17.93 2.62
C PHE A 66 20.27 -19.34 2.52
N ALA A 67 19.91 -20.05 1.45
CA ALA A 67 20.53 -21.32 1.10
C ALA A 67 21.95 -21.10 0.55
N ASP A 68 22.12 -20.08 -0.31
CA ASP A 68 23.42 -19.58 -0.76
C ASP A 68 23.64 -18.15 -0.19
N PRO A 69 24.69 -17.91 0.62
CA PRO A 69 25.02 -16.58 1.13
C PRO A 69 25.23 -15.51 0.05
N ALA A 70 25.59 -15.88 -1.18
CA ALA A 70 25.77 -14.95 -2.29
C ALA A 70 24.45 -14.31 -2.74
N ASP A 71 23.31 -14.99 -2.55
CA ASP A 71 21.99 -14.50 -2.96
C ASP A 71 21.65 -13.17 -2.28
N ALA A 72 21.97 -13.02 -0.99
CA ALA A 72 21.65 -11.81 -0.23
C ALA A 72 22.24 -10.55 -0.87
N ALA A 73 23.50 -10.65 -1.34
CA ALA A 73 24.19 -9.55 -1.99
C ALA A 73 23.69 -9.29 -3.41
N ALA A 74 23.22 -10.33 -4.11
CA ALA A 74 22.70 -10.23 -5.47
C ALA A 74 21.28 -9.64 -5.52
N LEU A 75 20.43 -9.90 -4.52
CA LEU A 75 19.03 -9.49 -4.53
C LEU A 75 18.81 -8.00 -4.28
N ALA A 76 19.64 -7.34 -3.47
CA ALA A 76 19.46 -5.92 -3.17
C ALA A 76 19.55 -5.05 -4.45
N PRO A 77 20.59 -5.16 -5.30
CA PRO A 77 20.64 -4.42 -6.57
C PRO A 77 19.47 -4.71 -7.53
N VAL A 78 18.94 -5.93 -7.52
CA VAL A 78 17.77 -6.31 -8.32
C VAL A 78 16.54 -5.57 -7.83
N TYR A 79 16.35 -5.48 -6.51
CA TYR A 79 15.26 -4.70 -5.94
C TYR A 79 15.40 -3.21 -6.22
N ASP A 80 16.61 -2.65 -6.07
CA ASP A 80 16.89 -1.24 -6.36
C ASP A 80 16.48 -0.88 -7.79
N SER A 81 16.88 -1.72 -8.76
CA SER A 81 16.54 -1.55 -10.17
C SER A 81 15.02 -1.65 -10.38
N PHE A 82 14.38 -2.67 -9.81
CA PHE A 82 12.93 -2.85 -9.94
C PHE A 82 12.14 -1.70 -9.31
N PHE A 83 12.56 -1.22 -8.13
CA PHE A 83 11.96 -0.08 -7.45
C PHE A 83 12.07 1.18 -8.33
N ALA A 84 13.26 1.46 -8.86
CA ALA A 84 13.48 2.60 -9.74
C ALA A 84 12.66 2.52 -11.04
N GLU A 85 12.58 1.35 -11.66
CA GLU A 85 11.91 1.15 -12.94
C GLU A 85 10.38 1.05 -12.84
N ARG A 86 9.84 0.59 -11.71
CA ARG A 86 8.41 0.26 -11.57
C ARG A 86 7.67 1.10 -10.57
N PHE A 87 8.31 1.52 -9.49
CA PHE A 87 7.65 2.28 -8.43
C PHE A 87 7.77 3.78 -8.65
N LEU A 88 8.97 4.30 -8.94
CA LEU A 88 9.18 5.74 -9.15
C LEU A 88 8.32 6.37 -10.27
N PRO A 89 8.06 5.69 -11.41
CA PRO A 89 7.27 6.30 -12.49
C PRO A 89 5.75 6.09 -12.33
N ILE A 90 5.28 5.48 -11.24
CA ILE A 90 3.86 5.15 -11.06
C ILE A 90 2.98 6.41 -11.06
N ASP A 91 1.81 6.31 -11.68
CA ASP A 91 0.81 7.35 -11.77
C ASP A 91 -0.28 7.23 -10.69
N ALA A 92 -0.56 6.00 -10.24
CA ALA A 92 -1.51 5.73 -9.18
C ALA A 92 -1.00 4.69 -8.17
N LEU A 93 -1.00 5.07 -6.89
CA LEU A 93 -0.72 4.16 -5.78
C LEU A 93 -2.02 3.50 -5.31
N LEU A 94 -2.13 2.19 -5.53
CA LEU A 94 -3.33 1.39 -5.27
C LEU A 94 -3.18 0.58 -3.97
N TYR A 95 -3.55 1.18 -2.84
CA TYR A 95 -3.48 0.56 -1.52
C TYR A 95 -4.84 0.42 -0.82
N ASP A 96 -5.92 0.35 -1.60
CA ASP A 96 -7.23 0.01 -1.06
C ASP A 96 -7.22 -1.38 -0.43
N ASP A 97 -8.07 -1.60 0.58
CA ASP A 97 -8.40 -2.93 1.10
C ASP A 97 -7.17 -3.77 1.51
N ASN A 98 -6.21 -3.18 2.24
CA ASN A 98 -5.03 -3.87 2.75
C ASN A 98 -5.10 -4.16 4.25
N ASP A 99 -6.22 -3.87 4.90
CA ASP A 99 -6.41 -3.98 6.36
C ASP A 99 -5.40 -3.11 7.14
N TRP A 100 -4.97 -1.98 6.57
CA TRP A 100 -4.00 -1.08 7.17
C TRP A 100 -4.59 -0.25 8.29
N GLY A 101 -3.84 -0.08 9.38
CA GLY A 101 -4.09 0.91 10.41
C GLY A 101 -3.14 2.10 10.30
N ASP A 102 -3.09 2.89 11.37
CA ASP A 102 -2.26 4.09 11.46
C ASP A 102 -0.75 3.78 11.34
N GLU A 103 -0.31 2.61 11.77
CA GLU A 103 1.09 2.18 11.71
C GLU A 103 1.55 1.98 10.25
N GLU A 104 0.76 1.26 9.45
CA GLU A 104 1.07 0.99 8.06
C GLU A 104 1.04 2.27 7.22
N VAL A 105 0.02 3.12 7.37
CA VAL A 105 -0.02 4.38 6.59
C VAL A 105 1.11 5.33 7.01
N THR A 106 1.54 5.30 8.27
CA THR A 106 2.72 6.04 8.72
C THR A 106 3.99 5.53 8.05
N ALA A 107 4.16 4.22 7.93
CA ALA A 107 5.28 3.62 7.20
C ALA A 107 5.24 3.95 5.71
N LEU A 108 4.06 3.95 5.08
CA LEU A 108 3.88 4.46 3.72
C LEU A 108 4.35 5.91 3.62
N CYS A 109 3.89 6.81 4.50
CA CYS A 109 4.25 8.23 4.44
C CYS A 109 5.78 8.44 4.50
N LYS A 110 6.51 7.64 5.28
CA LYS A 110 7.99 7.68 5.32
C LYS A 110 8.61 7.34 3.96
N VAL A 111 8.05 6.36 3.26
CA VAL A 111 8.50 6.01 1.90
C VAL A 111 8.23 7.18 0.96
N LEU A 112 7.01 7.72 0.98
CA LEU A 112 6.57 8.80 0.09
C LEU A 112 7.35 10.10 0.29
N THR A 113 7.83 10.38 1.50
CA THR A 113 8.68 11.56 1.78
C THR A 113 10.16 11.31 1.49
N SER A 114 10.57 10.06 1.27
CA SER A 114 11.97 9.70 1.02
C SER A 114 12.32 9.57 -0.47
N VAL A 115 11.32 9.57 -1.36
CA VAL A 115 11.50 9.40 -2.80
C VAL A 115 10.64 10.37 -3.60
N GLU A 116 11.05 10.66 -4.83
CA GLU A 116 10.26 11.46 -5.76
C GLU A 116 9.36 10.57 -6.61
N LEU A 117 8.07 10.89 -6.65
CA LEU A 117 7.05 10.23 -7.46
C LEU A 117 6.40 11.27 -8.37
N PRO A 118 7.12 11.76 -9.41
CA PRO A 118 6.73 12.95 -10.18
C PRO A 118 5.47 12.75 -11.03
N ASN A 119 5.09 11.50 -11.29
CA ASN A 119 3.92 11.17 -12.12
C ASN A 119 2.69 10.78 -11.28
N CYS A 120 2.85 10.60 -9.96
CA CYS A 120 1.79 10.02 -9.14
C CYS A 120 0.69 11.06 -8.87
N THR A 121 -0.43 10.94 -9.57
CA THR A 121 -1.60 11.81 -9.48
C THR A 121 -2.68 11.28 -8.54
N SER A 122 -2.63 10.00 -8.16
CA SER A 122 -3.68 9.41 -7.32
C SER A 122 -3.15 8.50 -6.22
N LEU A 123 -3.67 8.67 -5.00
CA LEU A 123 -3.40 7.81 -3.86
C LEU A 123 -4.71 7.17 -3.37
N TRP A 124 -4.77 5.85 -3.39
CA TRP A 124 -5.94 5.06 -3.02
C TRP A 124 -5.68 4.33 -1.71
N LEU A 125 -6.41 4.71 -0.66
CA LEU A 125 -6.32 4.17 0.70
C LEU A 125 -7.69 3.77 1.24
N SER A 126 -8.66 3.53 0.36
CA SER A 126 -10.03 3.20 0.74
C SER A 126 -10.09 1.80 1.38
N ARG A 127 -11.11 1.56 2.22
CA ARG A 127 -11.39 0.26 2.84
C ARG A 127 -10.22 -0.25 3.68
N ASN A 128 -9.53 0.65 4.36
CA ASN A 128 -8.58 0.33 5.41
C ASN A 128 -9.17 0.71 6.78
N ASP A 129 -8.39 0.55 7.83
CA ASP A 129 -8.76 0.85 9.22
C ASP A 129 -8.06 2.13 9.74
N LEU A 130 -7.89 3.12 8.85
CA LEU A 130 -7.15 4.34 9.18
C LEU A 130 -7.94 5.22 10.16
N GLY A 131 -7.26 5.67 11.21
CA GLY A 131 -7.72 6.65 12.18
C GLY A 131 -7.17 8.05 11.92
N ASP A 132 -7.46 8.95 12.86
CA ASP A 132 -7.03 10.35 12.76
C ASP A 132 -5.49 10.49 12.75
N ALA A 133 -4.76 9.69 13.53
CA ALA A 133 -3.31 9.81 13.59
C ALA A 133 -2.65 9.42 12.26
N GLY A 134 -3.10 8.34 11.62
CA GLY A 134 -2.62 7.94 10.31
C GLY A 134 -2.95 8.96 9.21
N MET A 135 -4.18 9.49 9.21
CA MET A 135 -4.57 10.52 8.25
C MET A 135 -3.83 11.85 8.44
N GLN A 136 -3.48 12.21 9.68
CA GLN A 136 -2.62 13.36 9.95
C GLN A 136 -1.23 13.19 9.34
N MET A 137 -0.66 11.98 9.40
CA MET A 137 0.62 11.68 8.75
C MET A 137 0.54 11.84 7.22
N VAL A 138 -0.58 11.45 6.61
CA VAL A 138 -0.80 11.69 5.17
C VAL A 138 -0.84 13.19 4.86
N ALA A 139 -1.60 13.97 5.64
CA ALA A 139 -1.66 15.42 5.44
C ALA A 139 -0.29 16.07 5.58
N GLU A 140 0.50 15.65 6.57
CA GLU A 140 1.84 16.18 6.79
C GLU A 140 2.82 15.79 5.69
N ALA A 141 2.79 14.55 5.21
CA ALA A 141 3.60 14.12 4.07
C ALA A 141 3.32 15.00 2.83
N VAL A 142 2.05 15.27 2.54
CA VAL A 142 1.65 16.16 1.44
C VAL A 142 2.19 17.59 1.64
N ARG A 143 2.09 18.16 2.86
CA ARG A 143 2.63 19.50 3.16
C ARG A 143 4.16 19.57 2.99
N GLN A 144 4.86 18.49 3.31
CA GLN A 144 6.31 18.37 3.14
C GLN A 144 6.72 18.18 1.67
N GLY A 145 5.77 18.11 0.74
CA GLY A 145 6.04 17.97 -0.68
C GLY A 145 6.16 16.52 -1.16
N ALA A 146 5.72 15.53 -0.37
CA ALA A 146 5.52 14.19 -0.91
C ALA A 146 4.43 14.23 -2.00
N LEU A 147 4.62 13.43 -3.06
CA LEU A 147 3.68 13.32 -4.17
C LEU A 147 3.29 14.70 -4.78
N LEU A 148 4.29 15.45 -5.26
CA LEU A 148 4.08 16.81 -5.79
C LEU A 148 3.02 16.91 -6.89
N ALA A 149 2.84 15.86 -7.70
CA ALA A 149 1.85 15.78 -8.77
C ALA A 149 0.49 15.21 -8.33
N LEU A 150 0.32 14.86 -7.05
CA LEU A 150 -0.92 14.27 -6.56
C LEU A 150 -2.11 15.20 -6.85
N GLU A 151 -3.22 14.65 -7.31
CA GLU A 151 -4.44 15.39 -7.56
C GLU A 151 -5.57 14.87 -6.69
N GLU A 152 -5.57 13.56 -6.39
CA GLU A 152 -6.68 12.88 -5.74
C GLU A 152 -6.22 11.91 -4.65
N VAL A 153 -6.89 11.96 -3.49
CA VAL A 153 -6.75 10.99 -2.40
C VAL A 153 -8.10 10.32 -2.14
N HIS A 154 -8.14 8.99 -2.18
CA HIS A 154 -9.37 8.22 -1.99
C HIS A 154 -9.34 7.52 -0.62
N LEU A 155 -10.29 7.88 0.26
CA LEU A 155 -10.35 7.48 1.68
C LEU A 155 -11.70 6.86 2.08
N HIS A 156 -12.48 6.38 1.12
CA HIS A 156 -13.78 5.72 1.38
C HIS A 156 -13.60 4.52 2.30
N GLY A 157 -14.57 4.22 3.16
CA GLY A 157 -14.54 3.02 3.99
C GLY A 157 -13.42 2.98 5.04
N ASN A 158 -12.98 4.13 5.55
CA ASN A 158 -12.10 4.24 6.73
C ASN A 158 -12.92 4.79 7.90
N PRO A 159 -13.71 3.99 8.64
CA PRO A 159 -14.73 4.50 9.54
C PRO A 159 -14.19 5.18 10.80
N HIS A 160 -12.93 4.93 11.16
CA HIS A 160 -12.32 5.44 12.39
C HIS A 160 -11.75 6.86 12.26
N ALA A 161 -11.55 7.35 11.04
CA ALA A 161 -11.09 8.71 10.80
C ALA A 161 -12.26 9.71 10.73
N SER A 162 -12.14 10.77 11.51
CA SER A 162 -13.09 11.86 11.63
C SER A 162 -13.20 12.68 10.33
N PHE A 163 -14.28 13.44 10.20
CA PHE A 163 -14.42 14.37 9.07
C PHE A 163 -13.35 15.47 9.09
N LYS A 164 -12.96 15.92 10.28
CA LYS A 164 -11.98 17.00 10.46
C LYS A 164 -10.63 16.66 9.83
N VAL A 165 -10.10 15.46 10.09
CA VAL A 165 -8.78 15.10 9.54
C VAL A 165 -8.80 14.97 8.01
N ARG A 166 -9.94 14.61 7.42
CA ARG A 166 -10.10 14.55 5.96
C ARG A 166 -10.05 15.95 5.33
N GLU A 167 -10.67 16.93 5.99
CA GLU A 167 -10.54 18.33 5.60
C GLU A 167 -9.10 18.85 5.77
N GLU A 168 -8.36 18.37 6.79
CA GLU A 168 -6.95 18.71 6.97
C GLU A 168 -6.05 18.17 5.84
N ILE A 169 -6.35 16.97 5.30
CA ILE A 169 -5.68 16.44 4.10
C ILE A 169 -6.03 17.31 2.89
N GLN A 170 -7.30 17.63 2.69
CA GLN A 170 -7.77 18.47 1.59
C GLN A 170 -7.11 19.86 1.61
N ALA A 171 -6.90 20.42 2.79
CA ALA A 171 -6.22 21.70 3.00
C ALA A 171 -4.68 21.61 2.99
N ALA A 172 -4.10 20.40 2.89
CA ALA A 172 -2.65 20.22 2.88
C ALA A 172 -1.98 20.79 1.63
N ARG A 173 -2.71 20.84 0.50
CA ARG A 173 -2.26 21.50 -0.73
C ARG A 173 -3.45 21.98 -1.55
N ASP A 174 -3.37 23.21 -2.04
CA ASP A 174 -4.38 23.80 -2.90
C ASP A 174 -4.68 22.92 -4.13
N GLY A 175 -5.98 22.73 -4.42
CA GLY A 175 -6.45 21.96 -5.58
C GLY A 175 -6.43 20.44 -5.41
N LEU A 176 -5.85 19.90 -4.32
CA LEU A 176 -5.95 18.47 -4.01
C LEU A 176 -7.41 18.09 -3.79
N LYS A 177 -7.88 16.96 -4.28
CA LYS A 177 -9.24 16.45 -4.04
C LYS A 177 -9.18 15.26 -3.09
N VAL A 178 -10.01 15.25 -2.06
CA VAL A 178 -10.11 14.14 -1.10
C VAL A 178 -11.51 13.53 -1.17
N HIS A 179 -11.58 12.25 -1.50
CA HIS A 179 -12.83 11.50 -1.67
C HIS A 179 -13.09 10.61 -0.45
N TYR A 180 -14.26 10.76 0.18
CA TYR A 180 -14.64 9.99 1.36
C TYR A 180 -16.16 9.83 1.50
N ASP A 181 -16.58 8.96 2.42
CA ASP A 181 -18.00 8.65 2.63
C ASP A 181 -18.79 9.86 3.15
N GLY A 182 -20.03 10.00 2.68
CA GLY A 182 -20.90 11.13 3.04
C GLY A 182 -20.86 12.32 2.06
N MET A 183 -19.99 12.31 1.04
CA MET A 183 -19.91 13.38 0.03
C MET A 183 -20.91 13.28 -1.13
N GLY A 184 -21.84 12.31 -1.13
CA GLY A 184 -22.85 12.15 -2.18
C GLY A 184 -22.31 11.74 -3.57
N GLY A 185 -21.00 11.56 -3.73
CA GLY A 185 -20.36 11.03 -4.93
C GLY A 185 -20.38 9.51 -4.96
N GLY A 186 -20.68 8.93 -6.13
CA GLY A 186 -20.59 7.48 -6.34
C GLY A 186 -19.17 6.97 -6.14
N ARG A 187 -19.02 5.74 -5.64
CA ARG A 187 -17.73 5.04 -5.56
C ARG A 187 -17.11 5.00 -6.95
N THR A 188 -15.99 5.70 -7.13
CA THR A 188 -15.19 5.57 -8.36
C THR A 188 -14.19 4.45 -8.13
N ASN A 189 -14.09 3.51 -9.07
CA ASN A 189 -13.01 2.53 -9.09
C ASN A 189 -11.95 3.05 -10.05
N HIS A 190 -10.67 2.93 -9.67
CA HIS A 190 -9.58 3.12 -10.62
C HIS A 190 -9.77 2.14 -11.80
N LYS A 191 -9.89 2.64 -13.02
CA LYS A 191 -9.86 1.82 -14.23
C LYS A 191 -8.39 1.67 -14.61
N GLN A 192 -7.82 0.49 -14.39
CA GLN A 192 -6.52 0.12 -14.97
C GLN A 192 -6.58 0.12 -16.49
#